data_AF-A0A966T291-F1
#
_entry.id   AF-A0A966T291-F1
#
_cell.length_a   1.000
_cell.length_b   1.000
_cell.length_c   1.000
_cell.angle_alpha   90.00
_cell.angle_beta   90.00
_cell.angle_gamma   90.00
#
_symmetry.space_group_name_H-M   'P 1'
#
loop_
_entity.id
_entity.type
_entity.pdbx_description
1 polymer ?
#
loop_
_entity_poly.entity_id
_entity_poly.type
_entity_poly.pdbx_seq_one_letter_code
_entity_poly.pdbx_strand_id
1 'polypeptide(L)'
;AAVAATLVTVWFTFLPSFGFILAGAPLVERSRGDLRIGAPLAAITAALVGVIASLAVFFAGPVLWAGGALQPLPVAVLSLALVALLRWRWGVLPLIGAAVLLGAALAVLRQLAGWP
;
A
#
# COMPACT_ATOMS: atom_id res chain seq x y z
N ALA A 1 -12.21 2.03 25.19
CA ALA A 1 -11.37 2.40 24.04
C ALA A 1 -11.90 1.82 22.71
N ALA A 2 -12.07 0.49 22.58
CA ALA A 2 -12.52 -0.14 21.33
C ALA A 2 -13.86 0.40 20.79
N VAL A 3 -14.88 0.54 21.64
CA VAL A 3 -16.20 1.06 21.21
C VAL A 3 -16.12 2.49 20.66
N ALA A 4 -15.33 3.36 21.30
CA ALA A 4 -15.14 4.73 20.83
C ALA A 4 -14.42 4.77 19.46
N ALA A 5 -13.40 3.93 19.27
CA ALA A 5 -12.71 3.81 17.97
C ALA A 5 -13.66 3.27 16.87
N THR A 6 -14.51 2.30 17.18
CA THR A 6 -15.53 1.80 16.25
C THR A 6 -16.53 2.89 15.87
N LEU A 7 -17.03 3.67 16.83
CA LEU A 7 -17.96 4.78 16.53
C LEU A 7 -17.32 5.85 15.63
N VAL A 8 -16.06 6.21 15.90
CA VAL A 8 -15.32 7.19 15.09
C VAL A 8 -15.11 6.67 13.66
N THR A 9 -14.68 5.41 13.49
CA THR A 9 -14.48 4.82 12.16
C THR A 9 -15.80 4.68 11.39
N VAL A 10 -16.87 4.27 12.06
CA VAL A 10 -18.21 4.21 11.46
C VAL A 10 -18.64 5.59 10.98
N TRP A 11 -18.53 6.61 11.83
CA TRP A 11 -19.04 7.95 11.51
C TRP A 11 -18.20 8.69 10.46
N PHE A 12 -16.87 8.57 10.50
CA PHE A 12 -15.98 9.36 9.62
C PHE A 12 -15.50 8.62 8.37
N THR A 13 -15.56 7.28 8.33
CA THR A 13 -15.10 6.50 7.17
C THR A 13 -16.25 5.77 6.49
N PHE A 14 -17.02 4.99 7.24
CA PHE A 14 -18.05 4.14 6.65
C PHE A 14 -19.31 4.91 6.26
N LEU A 15 -19.87 5.72 7.16
CA LEU A 15 -21.11 6.46 6.93
C LEU A 15 -21.03 7.40 5.72
N PRO A 16 -19.99 8.25 5.57
CA PRO A 16 -19.85 9.08 4.36
C PRO A 16 -19.66 8.22 3.10
N SER A 17 -18.84 7.18 3.13
CA SER A 17 -18.63 6.30 1.96
C SER A 17 -19.92 5.61 1.52
N PHE A 18 -20.70 5.04 2.45
CA PHE A 18 -21.99 4.44 2.13
C PHE A 18 -23.01 5.47 1.63
N GLY A 19 -23.00 6.67 2.21
CA GLY A 19 -23.81 7.79 1.71
C GLY A 19 -23.51 8.10 0.24
N PHE A 20 -22.24 8.20 -0.14
CA PHE A 20 -21.83 8.41 -1.52
C PHE A 20 -22.13 7.22 -2.45
N ILE A 21 -22.00 5.98 -1.97
CA ILE A 21 -22.34 4.79 -2.76
C ILE A 21 -23.84 4.76 -3.07
N LEU A 22 -24.69 4.98 -2.06
CA LEU A 22 -26.14 4.93 -2.24
C LEU A 22 -26.66 6.11 -3.07
N ALA A 23 -26.12 7.32 -2.84
CA ALA A 23 -26.45 8.50 -3.64
C ALA A 23 -25.89 8.43 -5.06
N GLY A 24 -24.70 7.84 -5.23
CA GLY A 24 -24.02 7.67 -6.50
C GLY A 24 -24.58 6.52 -7.35
N ALA A 25 -25.16 5.49 -6.75
CA ALA A 25 -25.75 4.34 -7.45
C ALA A 25 -26.77 4.73 -8.55
N PRO A 26 -27.78 5.59 -8.31
CA PRO A 26 -28.70 6.02 -9.37
C PRO A 26 -28.02 6.91 -10.42
N LEU A 27 -26.96 7.64 -10.05
CA LEU A 27 -26.18 8.45 -10.98
C LEU A 27 -25.37 7.56 -11.93
N VAL A 28 -24.74 6.51 -11.40
CA VAL A 28 -24.00 5.49 -12.16
C VAL A 28 -24.94 4.69 -13.06
N GLU A 29 -26.13 4.31 -12.58
CA GLU A 29 -27.15 3.59 -13.36
C GLU A 29 -27.55 4.36 -14.62
N ARG A 30 -27.83 5.66 -14.48
CA ARG A 30 -28.24 6.55 -15.59
C ARG A 30 -27.14 6.79 -16.63
N SER A 31 -25.88 6.53 -16.26
CA SER A 31 -24.71 6.85 -17.08
C SER A 31 -23.98 5.60 -17.61
N ARG A 32 -24.54 4.39 -17.39
CA ARG A 32 -24.05 3.11 -17.93
C ARG A 32 -23.94 3.05 -19.46
N GLY A 33 -24.62 3.93 -20.18
CA GLY A 33 -24.56 4.02 -21.64
C GLY A 33 -23.57 5.06 -22.18
N ASP A 34 -22.93 5.86 -21.33
CA ASP A 34 -22.14 7.02 -21.75
C ASP A 34 -20.65 6.79 -21.43
N LEU A 35 -19.82 6.63 -22.46
CA LEU A 35 -18.38 6.32 -22.42
C LEU A 35 -17.52 7.39 -21.68
N ARG A 36 -18.13 8.49 -21.24
CA ARG A 36 -17.45 9.69 -20.73
C ARG A 36 -17.03 9.62 -19.25
N ILE A 37 -17.45 8.59 -18.50
CA ILE A 37 -17.05 8.44 -17.08
C ILE A 37 -15.64 7.82 -16.93
N GLY A 38 -15.15 7.11 -17.94
CA GLY A 38 -13.86 6.43 -17.88
C GLY A 38 -12.67 7.38 -17.73
N ALA A 39 -12.68 8.54 -18.40
CA ALA A 39 -11.59 9.50 -18.33
C ALA A 39 -11.41 10.16 -16.95
N PRO A 40 -12.46 10.66 -16.27
CA PRO A 40 -12.38 11.12 -14.88
C PRO A 40 -11.91 10.04 -13.89
N LEU A 41 -12.40 8.80 -14.03
CA LEU A 41 -11.99 7.67 -13.19
C LEU A 41 -10.51 7.35 -13.36
N ALA A 42 -10.03 7.29 -14.61
CA ALA A 42 -8.61 7.10 -14.90
C ALA A 42 -7.75 8.22 -14.30
N ALA A 43 -8.19 9.47 -14.39
CA ALA A 43 -7.49 10.61 -13.79
C ALA A 43 -7.36 10.48 -12.26
N ILE A 44 -8.42 10.04 -11.58
CA ILE A 44 -8.37 9.77 -10.12
C ILE A 44 -7.38 8.62 -9.83
N THR A 45 -7.42 7.52 -10.60
CA THR A 45 -6.46 6.40 -10.39
C THR A 45 -5.01 6.84 -10.60
N ALA A 46 -4.75 7.68 -11.60
CA ALA A 46 -3.42 8.21 -11.87
C ALA A 46 -2.93 9.13 -10.73
N ALA A 47 -3.81 9.99 -10.21
CA ALA A 47 -3.50 10.85 -9.06
C ALA A 47 -3.14 10.02 -7.82
N LEU A 48 -3.91 8.97 -7.52
CA LEU A 48 -3.65 8.09 -6.38
C LEU A 48 -2.34 7.30 -6.54
N VAL A 49 -2.06 6.75 -7.74
CA VAL A 49 -0.79 6.06 -8.01
C VAL A 49 0.40 7.03 -7.84
N GLY A 50 0.27 8.28 -8.30
CA GLY A 50 1.28 9.32 -8.08
C GLY A 50 1.50 9.63 -6.60
N VAL A 51 0.42 9.73 -5.80
CA VAL A 51 0.51 9.92 -4.34
C VAL A 51 1.21 8.74 -3.66
N ILE A 52 0.87 7.51 -4.03
CA ILE A 52 1.51 6.31 -3.48
C ILE A 52 3.00 6.29 -3.84
N ALA A 53 3.37 6.64 -5.07
CA ALA A 53 4.76 6.73 -5.49
C ALA A 53 5.51 7.81 -4.69
N SER A 54 4.90 8.97 -4.44
CA SER A 54 5.48 10.04 -3.62
C SER A 54 5.73 9.56 -2.18
N LEU A 55 4.75 8.91 -1.56
CA LEU A 55 4.89 8.35 -0.21
C LEU A 55 5.97 7.25 -0.16
N ALA A 56 6.05 6.39 -1.17
CA ALA A 56 7.08 5.37 -1.25
C ALA A 56 8.49 5.97 -1.28
N VAL A 57 8.71 7.04 -2.05
CA VAL A 57 10.01 7.75 -2.08
C VAL A 57 10.29 8.43 -0.74
N PHE A 58 9.29 9.08 -0.14
CA PHE A 58 9.42 9.73 1.16
C PHE A 58 9.85 8.74 2.26
N PHE A 59 9.25 7.54 2.30
CA PHE A 59 9.64 6.50 3.26
C PHE A 59 10.95 5.80 2.89
N ALA A 60 11.28 5.67 1.61
CA ALA A 60 12.53 5.06 1.17
C ALA A 60 13.75 5.87 1.62
N GLY A 61 13.69 7.20 1.61
CA GLY A 61 14.81 8.06 1.99
C GLY A 61 15.43 7.71 3.35
N PRO A 62 14.69 7.79 4.46
CA PRO A 62 15.18 7.44 5.80
C PRO A 62 15.58 5.96 5.94
N VAL A 63 14.93 5.06 5.20
CA VAL A 63 15.22 3.61 5.24
C VAL A 63 16.56 3.30 4.55
N LEU A 64 16.84 3.94 3.42
CA LEU A 64 18.08 3.75 2.67
C LEU A 64 19.25 4.53 3.30
N TRP A 65 19.02 5.73 3.82
CA TRP A 65 20.01 6.57 4.50
C TRP A 65 19.71 6.72 6.00
N ALA A 66 19.89 5.65 6.78
CA ALA A 66 19.83 5.80 8.23
C ALA A 66 21.15 6.38 8.75
N GLY A 67 21.06 7.44 9.56
CA GLY A 67 22.26 8.10 10.12
C GLY A 67 23.16 8.78 9.09
N GLY A 68 22.65 9.08 7.90
CA GLY A 68 23.41 9.74 6.81
C GLY A 68 24.26 8.78 5.97
N ALA A 69 24.32 7.50 6.30
CA ALA A 69 25.04 6.48 5.52
C ALA A 69 24.08 5.60 4.73
N LEU A 70 24.49 5.22 3.51
CA LEU A 70 23.78 4.24 2.70
C LEU A 70 23.83 2.86 3.35
N GLN A 71 22.67 2.33 3.73
CA GLN A 71 22.57 0.98 4.25
C GLN A 71 22.49 -0.04 3.10
N PRO A 72 23.41 -1.02 3.03
CA PRO A 72 23.43 -1.98 1.92
C PRO A 72 22.26 -2.97 1.96
N LEU A 73 21.79 -3.34 3.16
CA LEU A 73 20.73 -4.34 3.32
C LEU A 73 19.37 -3.85 2.79
N PRO A 74 18.86 -2.65 3.15
CA PRO A 74 17.63 -2.11 2.57
C PRO A 74 17.71 -1.90 1.05
N VAL A 75 18.86 -1.46 0.53
CA VAL A 75 19.10 -1.34 -0.92
C VAL A 75 19.00 -2.70 -1.61
N ALA A 76 19.61 -3.74 -1.05
CA ALA A 76 19.56 -5.10 -1.59
C ALA A 76 18.13 -5.66 -1.57
N VAL A 77 17.38 -5.46 -0.48
CA VAL A 77 15.98 -5.91 -0.38
C VAL A 77 15.07 -5.18 -1.37
N LEU A 78 15.22 -3.85 -1.48
CA LEU A 78 14.45 -3.03 -2.42
C LEU A 78 14.71 -3.46 -3.87
N SER A 79 15.99 -3.62 -4.24
CA SER A 79 16.37 -4.05 -5.59
C SER A 79 15.90 -5.46 -5.90
N LEU A 80 16.01 -6.40 -4.96
CA LEU A 80 15.50 -7.77 -5.12
C LEU A 80 13.97 -7.77 -5.33
N ALA A 81 13.24 -7.02 -4.51
CA ALA A 81 11.79 -6.90 -4.63
C ALA A 81 11.38 -6.27 -5.98
N LEU A 82 12.09 -5.22 -6.41
CA LEU A 82 11.85 -4.56 -7.69
C LEU A 82 12.11 -5.49 -8.87
N VAL A 83 13.20 -6.27 -8.84
CA VAL A 83 13.51 -7.28 -9.87
C VAL A 83 12.46 -8.39 -9.87
N ALA A 84 12.03 -8.88 -8.70
CA ALA A 84 10.99 -9.90 -8.60
C ALA A 84 9.66 -9.44 -9.20
N LEU A 85 9.29 -8.18 -8.97
CA LEU A 85 8.05 -7.63 -9.49
C LEU A 85 8.13 -7.34 -11.00
N LEU A 86 9.21 -6.70 -11.46
CA LEU A 86 9.34 -6.24 -12.85
C LEU A 86 9.83 -7.33 -13.81
N ARG A 87 10.81 -8.14 -13.42
CA ARG A 87 11.47 -9.12 -14.29
C ARG A 87 10.89 -10.52 -14.17
N TRP A 88 10.54 -10.94 -12.96
CA TRP A 88 9.95 -12.26 -12.70
C TRP A 88 8.42 -12.26 -12.68
N ARG A 89 7.78 -11.09 -12.77
CA ARG A 89 6.32 -10.92 -12.76
C ARG A 89 5.63 -11.67 -11.61
N TRP A 90 6.29 -11.73 -10.45
CA TRP A 90 5.66 -12.27 -9.25
C TRP A 90 4.44 -11.43 -8.91
N GLY A 91 3.35 -12.10 -8.57
CA GLY A 91 2.18 -11.41 -8.02
C GLY A 91 2.55 -10.68 -6.73
N VAL A 92 1.82 -9.60 -6.42
CA VAL A 92 2.05 -8.84 -5.18
C VAL A 92 1.84 -9.74 -3.94
N LEU A 93 0.84 -10.63 -3.96
CA LEU A 93 0.57 -11.56 -2.87
C LEU A 93 1.74 -12.50 -2.52
N PRO A 94 2.33 -13.27 -3.47
CA PRO A 94 3.48 -14.13 -3.14
C PRO A 94 4.71 -13.32 -2.72
N LEU A 95 4.91 -12.12 -3.25
CA LEU A 95 6.01 -11.25 -2.82
C LEU A 95 5.85 -10.82 -1.35
N ILE A 96 4.65 -10.38 -0.96
CA ILE A 96 4.34 -10.05 0.44
C ILE A 96 4.50 -11.28 1.33
N GLY A 97 3.97 -12.44 0.90
CA GLY A 97 4.10 -13.70 1.65
C GLY A 97 5.56 -14.09 1.88
N ALA A 98 6.39 -14.06 0.84
CA ALA A 98 7.82 -14.34 0.95
C ALA A 98 8.54 -13.34 1.87
N ALA A 99 8.22 -12.04 1.76
CA ALA A 99 8.80 -11.00 2.61
C ALA A 99 8.44 -11.21 4.09
N VAL A 100 7.19 -11.56 4.40
CA VAL A 100 6.75 -11.86 5.77
C VAL A 100 7.45 -13.11 6.30
N LEU A 101 7.54 -14.18 5.50
CA LEU A 101 8.21 -15.41 5.92
C LEU A 101 9.71 -15.20 6.17
N LEU A 102 10.40 -14.49 5.27
CA LEU A 102 11.81 -14.13 5.44
C LEU A 102 12.02 -13.23 6.66
N GLY A 103 11.15 -12.22 6.84
CA GLY A 103 11.20 -11.34 8.01
C GLY A 103 10.98 -12.08 9.33
N ALA A 104 9.98 -12.97 9.38
CA ALA A 104 9.69 -13.78 10.55
C ALA A 104 10.83 -14.77 10.85
N ALA A 105 11.38 -15.44 9.83
CA ALA A 105 12.51 -16.34 9.98
C ALA A 105 13.75 -15.62 10.55
N LEU A 106 14.07 -14.43 10.02
CA LEU A 106 15.17 -13.60 10.51
C LEU A 106 14.93 -13.07 11.93
N ALA A 107 13.68 -12.70 12.26
CA ALA A 107 13.32 -12.25 13.60
C ALA A 107 13.48 -13.37 14.63
N VAL A 108 13.04 -14.60 14.30
CA VAL A 108 13.19 -15.78 15.16
C VAL A 108 14.67 -16.15 15.30
N LEU A 109 15.44 -16.14 14.20
CA LEU A 109 16.89 -16.38 14.23
C LEU A 109 17.64 -15.37 15.10
N ARG A 110 17.28 -14.07 15.04
CA ARG A 110 17.86 -13.05 15.91
C ARG A 110 17.52 -13.25 17.38
N GLN A 111 16.29 -13.64 17.70
CA GLN A 111 15.88 -13.93 19.08
C GLN A 111 16.60 -15.16 19.65
N LEU A 112 16.80 -16.20 18.83
CA LEU A 112 17.52 -17.41 19.25
C LEU A 112 19.03 -17.21 19.33
N ALA A 113 19.60 -16.32 18.51
CA ALA A 113 21.03 -16.01 18.51
C ALA A 113 21.48 -15.10 19.69
N GLY A 114 20.55 -14.60 20.51
CA GLY A 114 20.88 -13.91 21.77
C GLY A 114 21.76 -12.67 21.62
N TRP A 115 21.78 -12.02 20.45
CA TRP A 115 22.55 -10.79 20.25
C TRP A 115 21.70 -9.59 20.68
N PRO A 116 22.11 -8.79 21.69
CA PRO A 116 21.48 -7.51 22.01
C PRO A 116 21.43 -6.54 20.84
#